data_AF-A0A9D5SIE5-F1
#
_entry.id   AF-A0A9D5SIE5-F1
#
_cell.length_a   1.000
_cell.length_b   1.000
_cell.length_c   1.000
_cell.angle_alpha   90.00
_cell.angle_beta   90.00
_cell.angle_gamma   90.00
#
_symmetry.space_group_name_H-M   'P 1'
#
loop_
_entity.id
_entity.type
_entity.pdbx_description
1 polymer ?
#
loop_
_entity_poly.entity_id
_entity_poly.type
_entity_poly.pdbx_seq_one_letter_code
_entity_poly.pdbx_strand_id
1 'polypeptide(L)'
;MKFVISKHEREIIERFKLSKYPSIYKTDRTDNILFLELVDFDVCSYLLKERMINNDQYEHILNEYQTYLMNVNTDHFDEYALNHYKNIVQIMDIFKKYYDN
;
A
#
# COMPACT_ATOMS: atom_id res chain seq x y z
N MET A 1 10.07 -20.21 4.51
CA MET A 1 9.89 -19.47 5.77
C MET A 1 8.53 -18.78 5.68
N LYS A 2 7.72 -18.75 6.74
CA LYS A 2 6.45 -17.98 6.78
C LYS A 2 6.65 -16.89 7.83
N PHE A 3 6.39 -15.64 7.48
CA PHE A 3 6.30 -14.55 8.47
C PHE A 3 4.90 -14.56 9.09
N VAL A 4 4.77 -13.93 10.25
CA VAL A 4 3.47 -13.78 10.93
C VAL A 4 3.29 -12.30 11.24
N ILE A 5 2.18 -11.72 10.77
CA ILE A 5 1.81 -10.34 11.08
C ILE A 5 1.17 -10.27 12.46
N SER A 6 1.39 -9.19 13.19
CA SER A 6 0.72 -8.98 14.48
C SER A 6 -0.78 -8.72 14.29
N LYS A 7 -1.56 -8.93 15.36
CA LYS A 7 -3.00 -8.62 15.38
C LYS A 7 -3.28 -7.15 14.99
N HIS A 8 -2.46 -6.22 15.50
CA HIS A 8 -2.62 -4.80 15.21
C HIS A 8 -2.36 -4.47 13.73
N GLU A 9 -1.31 -5.04 13.13
CA GLU A 9 -1.03 -4.88 11.69
C GLU A 9 -2.14 -5.47 10.84
N ARG A 10 -2.66 -6.64 11.21
CA ARG A 10 -3.81 -7.25 10.55
C ARG A 10 -5.04 -6.34 10.57
N GLU A 11 -5.37 -5.75 11.71
CA GLU A 11 -6.49 -4.79 11.84
C GLU A 11 -6.28 -3.54 10.97
N ILE A 12 -5.04 -3.03 10.84
CA ILE A 12 -4.73 -1.90 9.94
C ILE A 12 -5.03 -2.28 8.50
N ILE A 13 -4.52 -3.43 8.04
CA ILE A 13 -4.68 -3.89 6.66
C ILE A 13 -6.17 -4.15 6.34
N GLU A 14 -6.90 -4.82 7.24
CA GLU A 14 -8.32 -5.09 7.07
C GLU A 14 -9.16 -3.81 7.01
N ARG A 15 -8.86 -2.81 7.86
CA ARG A 15 -9.53 -1.49 7.79
C ARG A 15 -9.25 -0.79 6.47
N PHE A 16 -8.02 -0.86 5.97
CA PHE A 16 -7.67 -0.27 4.67
C PHE A 16 -8.47 -0.92 3.52
N LYS A 17 -8.58 -2.26 3.49
CA LYS A 17 -9.35 -2.98 2.45
C LYS A 17 -10.86 -2.63 2.43
N LEU A 18 -11.38 -2.09 3.53
CA LEU A 18 -12.78 -1.62 3.62
C LEU A 18 -12.93 -0.15 3.23
N SER A 19 -11.81 0.58 3.07
CA SER A 19 -11.83 1.98 2.67
C SER A 19 -12.09 2.12 1.17
N LYS A 20 -12.66 3.26 0.76
CA LYS A 20 -12.89 3.57 -0.65
C LYS A 20 -11.72 4.40 -1.14
N TYR A 21 -11.35 4.23 -2.40
CA TYR A 21 -10.36 5.12 -3.02
C TYR A 21 -10.89 6.56 -3.06
N PRO A 22 -10.12 7.52 -2.52
CA PRO A 22 -10.44 8.94 -2.64
C PRO A 22 -10.60 9.34 -4.10
N SER A 23 -11.56 10.23 -4.38
CA SER A 23 -11.89 10.65 -5.75
C SER A 23 -10.73 11.33 -6.47
N ILE A 24 -9.84 11.99 -5.73
CA ILE A 24 -8.69 12.70 -6.31
C ILE A 24 -7.78 11.79 -7.12
N TYR A 25 -7.60 10.53 -6.69
CA TYR A 25 -6.81 9.53 -7.43
C TYR A 25 -7.48 9.09 -8.75
N LYS A 26 -8.78 9.32 -8.92
CA LYS A 26 -9.49 8.99 -10.17
C LYS A 26 -9.37 10.09 -11.21
N THR A 27 -9.05 11.31 -10.76
CA THR A 27 -9.00 12.51 -11.60
C THR A 27 -7.58 13.03 -11.76
N ASP A 28 -6.63 12.52 -10.97
CA ASP A 28 -5.22 12.81 -11.18
C ASP A 28 -4.78 12.23 -12.54
N ARG A 29 -3.82 12.88 -13.18
CA ARG A 29 -3.31 12.50 -14.51
C ARG A 29 -2.11 11.58 -14.38
N THR A 30 -2.11 10.72 -13.37
CA THR A 30 -0.98 9.87 -13.01
C THR A 30 -1.43 8.42 -12.87
N ASP A 31 -0.47 7.52 -12.72
CA ASP A 31 -0.74 6.11 -12.46
C ASP A 31 -0.92 5.80 -10.96
N ASN A 32 -1.13 6.81 -10.10
CA ASN A 32 -1.30 6.62 -8.67
C ASN A 32 -2.43 5.65 -8.32
N ILE A 33 -3.54 5.66 -9.08
CA ILE A 33 -4.64 4.72 -8.85
C ILE A 33 -4.21 3.27 -9.09
N LEU A 34 -3.33 3.02 -10.07
CA LEU A 34 -2.81 1.67 -10.35
C LEU A 34 -1.94 1.19 -9.19
N PHE A 35 -1.14 2.07 -8.59
CA PHE A 35 -0.39 1.73 -7.39
C PHE A 35 -1.31 1.44 -6.19
N LEU A 36 -2.39 2.20 -6.00
CA LEU A 36 -3.37 1.92 -4.95
C LEU A 36 -4.01 0.53 -5.13
N GLU A 37 -4.33 0.17 -6.37
CA GLU A 37 -4.86 -1.17 -6.70
C GLU A 37 -3.84 -2.28 -6.43
N LEU A 38 -2.56 -2.07 -6.78
CA LEU A 38 -1.46 -2.97 -6.43
C LEU A 38 -1.39 -3.17 -4.91
N VAL A 39 -1.51 -2.11 -4.11
CA VAL A 39 -1.48 -2.23 -2.65
C VAL A 39 -2.69 -3.02 -2.11
N ASP A 40 -3.90 -2.73 -2.58
CA ASP A 40 -5.11 -3.42 -2.10
C ASP A 40 -5.17 -4.90 -2.53
N PHE A 41 -4.92 -5.18 -3.81
CA PHE A 41 -5.10 -6.51 -4.36
C PHE A 41 -3.91 -7.42 -4.09
N ASP A 42 -2.68 -6.91 -4.18
CA ASP A 42 -1.48 -7.72 -4.03
C ASP A 42 -0.89 -7.60 -2.63
N VAL A 43 -0.42 -6.41 -2.24
CA VAL A 43 0.33 -6.22 -0.97
C VAL A 43 -0.48 -6.65 0.24
N CYS A 44 -1.73 -6.16 0.35
CA CYS A 44 -2.60 -6.54 1.45
C CYS A 44 -2.93 -8.03 1.44
N SER A 45 -3.12 -8.64 0.26
CA SER A 45 -3.36 -10.07 0.13
C SER A 45 -2.16 -10.90 0.57
N TYR A 46 -0.94 -10.50 0.21
CA TYR A 46 0.29 -11.18 0.62
C TYR A 46 0.48 -11.11 2.13
N LEU A 47 0.27 -9.94 2.73
CA LEU A 47 0.36 -9.75 4.18
C LEU A 47 -0.69 -10.57 4.93
N LEU A 48 -1.97 -10.47 4.56
CA LEU A 48 -3.06 -11.16 5.28
C LEU A 48 -2.97 -12.68 5.19
N LYS A 49 -2.45 -13.20 4.07
CA LYS A 49 -2.22 -14.64 3.82
C LYS A 49 -0.86 -15.11 4.32
N GLU A 50 -0.03 -14.22 4.87
CA GLU A 50 1.31 -14.55 5.39
C GLU A 50 2.17 -15.26 4.31
N ARG A 51 2.00 -14.82 3.06
CA ARG A 51 2.61 -15.44 1.88
C ARG A 51 3.91 -14.74 1.54
N MET A 52 5.04 -15.45 1.62
CA MET A 52 6.29 -14.94 1.09
C MET A 52 6.22 -14.70 -0.44
N ILE A 53 6.82 -13.61 -0.90
CA ILE A 53 7.06 -13.32 -2.32
C ILE A 53 8.55 -13.47 -2.61
N ASN A 54 8.92 -13.53 -3.89
CA ASN A 54 10.34 -13.55 -4.28
C ASN A 54 10.92 -12.13 -4.38
N ASN A 55 12.24 -12.03 -4.52
CA ASN A 55 12.95 -10.75 -4.56
C ASN A 55 12.52 -9.90 -5.75
N ASP A 56 12.34 -10.49 -6.94
CA ASP A 56 11.90 -9.75 -8.14
C ASP A 56 10.54 -9.07 -7.92
N GLN A 57 9.60 -9.77 -7.28
CA GLN A 57 8.28 -9.22 -6.91
C GLN A 57 8.40 -8.12 -5.85
N TYR A 58 9.28 -8.31 -4.86
CA TYR A 58 9.52 -7.31 -3.83
C TYR A 58 10.11 -6.02 -4.43
N GLU A 59 11.15 -6.14 -5.25
CA GLU A 59 11.79 -5.02 -5.93
C GLU A 59 10.81 -4.31 -6.86
N HIS A 60 9.97 -5.04 -7.61
CA HIS A 60 8.93 -4.45 -8.43
C HIS A 60 7.97 -3.58 -7.59
N ILE A 61 7.42 -4.13 -6.51
CA ILE A 61 6.51 -3.39 -5.62
C ILE A 61 7.19 -2.16 -5.01
N LEU A 62 8.47 -2.25 -4.64
CA LEU A 62 9.22 -1.10 -4.14
C LEU A 62 9.41 -0.02 -5.20
N ASN A 63 9.70 -0.38 -6.44
CA ASN A 63 9.86 0.57 -7.54
C ASN A 63 8.55 1.30 -7.86
N GLU A 64 7.42 0.57 -7.87
CA GLU A 64 6.09 1.17 -8.01
C GLU A 64 5.80 2.12 -6.84
N TYR A 65 6.17 1.75 -5.61
CA TYR A 65 5.99 2.61 -4.45
C TYR A 65 6.84 3.89 -4.52
N GLN A 66 8.09 3.81 -4.95
CA GLN A 66 8.92 5.01 -5.15
C GLN A 66 8.32 5.92 -6.22
N THR A 67 7.85 5.35 -7.33
CA THR A 67 7.18 6.10 -8.41
C THR A 67 5.93 6.80 -7.89
N TYR A 68 5.11 6.12 -7.08
CA TYR A 68 3.97 6.73 -6.41
C TYR A 68 4.38 7.91 -5.51
N LEU A 69 5.40 7.75 -4.67
CA LEU A 69 5.87 8.82 -3.79
C LEU A 69 6.41 10.04 -4.55
N MET A 70 6.97 9.85 -5.74
CA MET A 70 7.43 10.95 -6.60
C MET A 70 6.27 11.69 -7.28
N ASN A 71 5.18 10.98 -7.61
CA ASN A 71 4.06 11.53 -8.36
C ASN A 71 2.93 12.06 -7.48
N VAL A 72 2.78 11.55 -6.27
CA VAL A 72 1.70 11.95 -5.37
C VAL A 72 1.87 13.39 -4.92
N ASN A 73 0.89 14.23 -5.23
CA ASN A 73 0.82 15.59 -4.75
C ASN A 73 -0.27 15.69 -3.67
N THR A 74 0.16 15.84 -2.42
CA THR A 74 -0.74 15.89 -1.25
C THR A 74 -1.27 17.29 -0.94
N ASP A 75 -0.84 18.34 -1.65
CA ASP A 75 -1.24 19.74 -1.39
C ASP A 75 -2.75 19.97 -1.58
N HIS A 76 -3.39 19.14 -2.39
CA HIS A 76 -4.82 19.22 -2.70
C HIS A 76 -5.64 18.13 -2.03
N PHE A 77 -5.06 17.38 -1.09
CA PHE A 77 -5.78 16.31 -0.41
C PHE A 77 -6.73 16.90 0.63
N ASP A 78 -7.99 16.49 0.57
CA ASP A 78 -8.88 16.65 1.71
C ASP A 78 -8.45 15.72 2.85
N GLU A 79 -9.10 15.85 4.01
CA GLU A 79 -8.78 15.04 5.19
C GLU A 79 -8.86 13.53 4.91
N TYR A 80 -9.84 13.11 4.10
CA TYR A 80 -10.03 11.72 3.76
C TYR A 80 -8.90 11.18 2.88
N ALA A 81 -8.54 11.91 1.82
CA ALA A 81 -7.44 11.58 0.92
C ALA A 81 -6.10 11.54 1.66
N LEU A 82 -5.87 12.49 2.56
CA LEU A 82 -4.67 12.52 3.39
C LEU A 82 -4.60 11.33 4.35
N ASN A 83 -5.72 10.96 4.97
CA ASN A 83 -5.76 9.79 5.84
C ASN A 83 -5.55 8.48 5.04
N HIS A 84 -6.15 8.39 3.85
CA HIS A 84 -5.93 7.26 2.96
C HIS A 84 -4.46 7.14 2.53
N TYR A 85 -3.82 8.26 2.18
CA TYR A 85 -2.38 8.31 1.89
C TYR A 85 -1.53 7.79 3.07
N LYS A 86 -1.81 8.24 4.30
CA LYS A 86 -1.12 7.76 5.50
C LYS A 86 -1.29 6.25 5.70
N ASN A 87 -2.47 5.71 5.42
CA ASN A 87 -2.72 4.27 5.50
C ASN A 87 -1.90 3.49 4.46
N ILE A 88 -1.77 4.01 3.23
CA ILE A 88 -0.91 3.42 2.19
C ILE A 88 0.54 3.35 2.67
N VAL A 89 1.08 4.47 3.16
CA VAL A 89 2.45 4.53 3.71
C VAL A 89 2.62 3.51 4.84
N GLN A 90 1.66 3.45 5.77
CA GLN A 90 1.70 2.50 6.88
C GLN A 90 1.68 1.04 6.42
N ILE A 91 0.88 0.70 5.40
CA ILE A 91 0.87 -0.65 4.81
C ILE A 91 2.22 -0.97 4.16
N MET A 92 2.81 -0.02 3.46
CA MET A 92 4.11 -0.22 2.82
C MET A 92 5.23 -0.39 3.85
N ASP A 93 5.17 0.29 5.00
CA ASP A 93 6.12 0.09 6.10
C ASP A 93 5.97 -1.30 6.73
N ILE A 94 4.73 -1.76 6.95
CA ILE A 94 4.45 -3.13 7.39
C ILE A 94 4.99 -4.13 6.36
N PHE A 95 4.77 -3.89 5.08
CA PHE A 95 5.28 -4.73 4.01
C PHE A 95 6.81 -4.82 4.07
N LYS A 96 7.52 -3.69 4.01
CA LYS A 96 8.99 -3.67 4.08
C LYS A 96 9.54 -4.44 5.27
N LYS A 97 8.97 -4.26 6.46
CA LYS A 97 9.37 -4.97 7.69
C LYS A 97 9.49 -6.49 7.53
N TYR A 98 8.66 -7.12 6.69
CA TYR A 98 8.63 -8.58 6.53
C TYR A 98 9.44 -9.10 5.34
N TYR A 99 9.88 -8.23 4.43
CA TYR A 99 10.52 -8.64 3.16
C TYR A 99 11.88 -7.99 2.89
N ASP A 100 12.32 -7.03 3.71
CA ASP A 100 13.64 -6.37 3.64
C ASP A 100 14.78 -7.26 4.19
N ASN A 101 14.77 -8.58 3.90
CA ASN A 101 15.75 -9.57 4.39
C ASN A 101 16.85 -9.89 3.37
#